data_AF-A0A9N9VLX7-F1
#
_entry.id   AF-A0A9N9VLX7-F1
#
_cell.length_a   1.000
_cell.length_b   1.000
_cell.length_c   1.000
_cell.angle_alpha   90.00
_cell.angle_beta   90.00
_cell.angle_gamma   90.00
#
_symmetry.space_group_name_H-M   'P 1'
#
loop_
_entity.id
_entity.type
_entity.pdbx_description
1 polymer ?
#
loop_
_entity_poly.entity_id
_entity_poly.type
_entity_poly.pdbx_seq_one_letter_code
_entity_poly.pdbx_strand_id
1 'polypeptide(L)'
;MVGDQPNKALVLDLSDNSSYIPDLDGQFNDVSYLQKLRFFWAFETKVTRTVSASKEAKPPACVAGICADISLQKLPTGKFSRTGPETVMVPKESATKGLCNSNPALTIQIDEDHSNMVKFSTGDHRIDILAIKLSEIFGIEHKSLPDELSPSFTIRTRL
;
A
#
# COMPACT_ATOMS: atom_id res chain seq x y z
N MET A 1 -8.94 -17.95 8.94
CA MET A 1 -8.14 -17.54 7.77
C MET A 1 -6.84 -18.31 7.92
N VAL A 2 -6.52 -19.40 7.23
CA VAL A 2 -6.80 -19.89 5.88
C VAL A 2 -7.00 -21.41 6.06
N GLY A 3 -8.19 -21.93 5.78
CA GLY A 3 -8.47 -23.37 5.94
C GLY A 3 -7.86 -24.18 4.80
N ASP A 4 -8.64 -25.02 4.15
CA ASP A 4 -8.23 -25.76 2.93
C ASP A 4 -8.25 -24.88 1.66
N GLN A 5 -7.90 -23.60 1.79
CA GLN A 5 -7.91 -22.69 0.66
C GLN A 5 -6.64 -22.87 -0.20
N PRO A 6 -6.74 -22.67 -1.53
CA PRO A 6 -5.64 -22.93 -2.47
C PRO A 6 -4.42 -22.01 -2.27
N ASN A 7 -4.57 -20.90 -1.54
CA ASN A 7 -3.49 -19.96 -1.22
C ASN A 7 -2.61 -20.40 -0.04
N LYS A 8 -2.78 -21.62 0.51
CA LYS A 8 -2.00 -22.10 1.66
C LYS A 8 -0.49 -22.07 1.40
N ALA A 9 -0.04 -22.48 0.20
CA ALA A 9 1.38 -22.43 -0.17
C ALA A 9 1.89 -20.98 -0.15
N LEU A 10 1.17 -20.06 -0.78
CA LEU A 10 1.52 -18.63 -0.78
C LEU A 10 1.58 -18.05 0.64
N VAL A 11 0.65 -18.44 1.53
CA VAL A 11 0.65 -17.97 2.92
C VAL A 11 1.87 -18.49 3.69
N LEU A 12 2.32 -19.72 3.41
CA LEU A 12 3.54 -20.26 3.98
C LEU A 12 4.76 -19.50 3.46
N ASP A 13 4.83 -19.27 2.14
CA ASP A 13 5.94 -18.54 1.51
C ASP A 13 6.06 -17.10 2.01
N LEU A 14 4.93 -16.44 2.30
CA LEU A 14 4.85 -15.08 2.84
C LEU A 14 4.90 -15.01 4.37
N SER A 15 5.03 -16.14 5.06
CA SER A 15 5.10 -16.16 6.52
C SER A 15 6.48 -15.78 7.03
N ASP A 16 6.55 -15.29 8.27
CA ASP A 16 7.81 -14.93 8.95
C ASP A 16 8.80 -16.10 9.09
N ASN A 17 8.35 -17.34 8.90
CA ASN A 17 9.17 -18.55 9.00
C ASN A 17 9.75 -19.02 7.66
N SER A 18 9.49 -18.29 6.57
CA SER A 18 9.94 -18.63 5.23
C SER A 18 11.13 -17.75 4.80
N SER A 19 12.12 -18.34 4.12
CA SER A 19 13.21 -17.61 3.50
C SER A 19 12.85 -17.05 2.12
N TYR A 20 11.66 -17.35 1.60
CA TYR A 20 11.27 -17.06 0.22
C TYR A 20 11.42 -15.58 -0.15
N ILE A 21 10.95 -14.65 0.70
CA ILE A 21 11.06 -13.21 0.44
C ILE A 21 12.52 -12.73 0.46
N PRO A 22 13.35 -13.06 1.48
CA PRO A 22 14.79 -12.79 1.44
C PRO A 22 15.50 -13.35 0.20
N ASP A 23 15.20 -14.59 -0.18
CA ASP A 23 15.85 -15.27 -1.32
C ASP A 23 15.44 -14.62 -2.65
N LEU A 24 14.17 -14.22 -2.80
CA LEU A 24 13.70 -13.42 -3.93
C LEU A 24 14.41 -12.07 -3.96
N ASP A 25 14.49 -11.38 -2.83
CA ASP A 25 15.11 -10.06 -2.77
C ASP A 25 16.58 -10.09 -3.19
N GLY A 26 17.33 -11.12 -2.77
CA GLY A 26 18.69 -11.37 -3.22
C GLY A 26 18.78 -11.52 -4.74
N GLN A 27 17.93 -12.36 -5.33
CA GLN A 27 17.89 -12.57 -6.78
C GLN A 27 17.55 -11.29 -7.57
N PHE A 28 16.63 -10.46 -7.04
CA PHE A 28 16.22 -9.22 -7.70
C PHE A 28 17.26 -8.10 -7.56
N ASN A 29 18.00 -8.04 -6.45
CA ASN A 29 19.06 -7.04 -6.28
C ASN A 29 20.13 -7.19 -7.38
N ASP A 30 20.50 -8.42 -7.75
CA ASP A 30 21.49 -8.67 -8.82
C ASP A 30 20.98 -8.21 -10.19
N VAL A 31 19.68 -8.40 -10.48
CA VAL A 31 19.06 -7.98 -11.74
C VAL A 31 18.95 -6.46 -11.85
N SER A 32 18.66 -5.79 -10.72
CA SER A 32 18.54 -4.32 -10.68
C SER A 32 19.82 -3.62 -11.15
N TYR A 33 20.97 -4.15 -10.72
CA TYR A 33 22.29 -3.63 -11.06
C TYR A 33 22.60 -3.78 -12.55
N LEU A 34 22.30 -4.96 -13.12
CA LEU A 34 22.57 -5.26 -14.53
C LEU A 34 21.72 -4.43 -15.50
N GLN A 35 20.51 -4.06 -15.08
CA GLN A 35 19.56 -3.32 -15.93
C GLN A 35 19.50 -1.82 -15.67
N LYS A 36 20.38 -1.27 -14.80
CA LYS A 36 20.38 0.15 -14.39
C LYS A 36 19.01 0.61 -13.87
N LEU A 37 18.26 -0.29 -13.23
CA LEU A 37 16.96 0.04 -12.67
C LEU A 37 17.14 0.88 -11.41
N ARG A 38 16.36 1.97 -11.29
CA ARG A 38 16.35 2.84 -10.11
C ARG A 38 15.07 2.60 -9.34
N PHE A 39 15.21 2.30 -8.05
CA PHE A 39 14.08 2.08 -7.14
C PHE A 39 14.02 3.20 -6.11
N PHE A 40 12.79 3.69 -5.88
CA PHE A 40 12.47 4.57 -4.76
C PHE A 40 11.41 3.89 -3.89
N TRP A 41 11.57 4.00 -2.58
CA TRP A 41 10.69 3.35 -1.60
C TRP A 41 9.84 4.39 -0.90
N ALA A 42 8.52 4.21 -0.92
CA ALA A 42 7.59 5.14 -0.28
C ALA A 42 7.06 4.58 1.04
N PHE A 43 6.89 5.45 2.05
CA PHE A 43 6.26 5.08 3.32
C PHE A 43 5.26 6.15 3.79
N GLU A 44 4.25 5.70 4.54
CA GLU A 44 3.21 6.54 5.14
C GLU A 44 3.70 7.24 6.41
N THR A 45 3.12 8.40 6.73
CA THR A 45 3.35 9.11 8.00
C THR A 45 2.14 9.09 8.93
N LYS A 46 0.93 8.88 8.37
CA LYS A 46 -0.32 8.90 9.12
C LYS A 46 -0.83 7.48 9.33
N VAL A 47 -1.56 7.27 10.42
CA VAL A 47 -2.15 5.98 10.77
C VAL A 47 -3.46 5.75 10.02
N THR A 48 -3.75 4.49 9.68
CA THR A 48 -5.00 4.10 9.02
C THR A 48 -5.95 3.44 10.02
N ARG A 49 -7.25 3.72 9.87
CA ARG A 49 -8.29 3.02 10.64
C ARG A 49 -8.51 1.60 10.14
N THR A 50 -8.38 0.63 11.04
CA THR A 50 -8.53 -0.80 10.72
C THR A 50 -9.99 -1.20 10.43
N VAL A 51 -10.16 -2.33 9.76
CA VAL A 51 -11.48 -2.89 9.43
C VAL A 51 -12.04 -3.64 10.63
N SER A 52 -13.28 -3.33 11.03
CA SER A 52 -14.04 -4.10 12.00
C SER A 52 -15.30 -4.69 11.33
N ALA A 53 -15.70 -5.89 11.76
CA ALA A 53 -16.96 -6.49 11.34
C ALA A 53 -18.07 -6.02 12.27
N SER A 54 -19.14 -5.42 11.74
CA SER A 54 -20.33 -5.15 12.53
C SER A 54 -20.98 -6.48 12.90
N LYS A 55 -21.06 -6.80 14.20
CA LYS A 55 -21.97 -7.85 14.66
C LYS A 55 -23.39 -7.30 14.53
N GLU A 56 -24.15 -7.78 13.56
CA GLU A 56 -25.60 -7.53 13.57
C GLU A 56 -26.17 -8.13 14.87
N ALA A 57 -26.77 -7.28 15.69
CA ALA A 57 -27.47 -7.73 16.88
C ALA A 57 -28.62 -8.64 16.42
N LYS A 58 -28.60 -9.88 16.90
CA LYS A 58 -29.68 -10.86 16.71
C LYS A 58 -31.02 -10.15 16.98
N PRO A 59 -31.98 -10.08 16.04
CA PRO A 59 -33.29 -9.52 16.34
C PRO A 59 -33.90 -10.31 17.52
N PRO A 60 -34.67 -9.66 18.41
CA PRO A 60 -35.30 -10.33 19.53
C PRO A 60 -36.10 -11.52 19.02
N ALA A 61 -35.89 -12.68 19.64
CA ALA A 61 -36.45 -13.96 19.23
C ALA A 61 -37.96 -13.83 18.99
N CYS A 62 -38.39 -13.94 17.73
CA CYS A 62 -39.77 -14.28 17.42
C CYS A 62 -40.02 -15.73 17.87
N VAL A 63 -41.17 -15.89 18.53
CA VAL A 63 -41.71 -17.08 19.18
C VAL A 63 -41.44 -18.40 18.46
N ALA A 64 -41.06 -19.41 19.26
CA ALA A 64 -40.78 -20.76 18.85
C ALA A 64 -42.00 -21.44 18.20
N GLY A 65 -41.81 -22.04 17.02
CA GLY A 65 -42.81 -22.90 16.41
C GLY A 65 -42.49 -23.29 14.97
N ILE A 66 -41.90 -24.49 14.83
CA ILE A 66 -41.98 -25.38 13.66
C ILE A 66 -41.17 -24.93 12.42
N CYS A 67 -40.09 -25.66 12.15
CA CYS A 67 -39.76 -26.30 10.85
C CYS A 67 -38.34 -26.88 10.94
N ALA A 68 -38.24 -28.20 10.90
CA ALA A 68 -37.02 -28.90 10.52
C ALA A 68 -36.86 -28.84 8.99
N ASP A 69 -35.62 -28.70 8.55
CA ASP A 69 -35.00 -29.23 7.33
C ASP A 69 -34.15 -28.22 6.55
N ILE A 70 -32.86 -28.59 6.47
CA ILE A 70 -31.83 -28.23 5.50
C ILE A 70 -31.91 -26.80 4.95
N SER A 71 -31.08 -25.92 5.53
CA SER A 71 -30.62 -24.73 4.82
C SER A 71 -29.19 -24.42 5.20
N LEU A 72 -28.33 -24.40 4.17
CA LEU A 72 -27.01 -23.78 4.18
C LEU A 72 -27.09 -22.47 4.98
N GLN A 73 -26.53 -22.45 6.19
CA GLN A 73 -26.39 -21.20 6.93
C GLN A 73 -25.35 -20.36 6.20
N LYS A 74 -25.83 -19.52 5.28
CA LYS A 74 -25.10 -18.36 4.79
C LYS A 74 -24.61 -17.61 6.04
N LEU A 75 -23.30 -17.65 6.25
CA LEU A 75 -22.60 -16.94 7.33
C LEU A 75 -23.12 -15.49 7.36
N PRO A 76 -23.34 -14.87 8.54
CA PRO A 76 -23.85 -13.51 8.60
C PRO A 76 -22.94 -12.66 7.72
N THR A 77 -23.52 -12.00 6.71
CA THR A 77 -22.80 -11.04 5.88
C THR A 77 -22.49 -9.83 6.75
N GLY A 78 -21.51 -9.99 7.64
CA GLY A 78 -21.02 -8.91 8.50
C GLY A 78 -20.53 -7.82 7.58
N LYS A 79 -21.15 -6.64 7.68
CA LYS A 79 -20.69 -5.48 6.95
C LYS A 79 -19.33 -5.07 7.52
N PHE A 80 -18.29 -5.23 6.71
CA PHE A 80 -16.96 -4.73 7.06
C PHE A 80 -16.97 -3.21 6.93
N SER A 81 -16.54 -2.53 7.99
CA SER A 81 -16.41 -1.07 7.99
C SER A 81 -15.07 -0.67 8.60
N ARG A 82 -14.46 0.42 8.12
CA ARG A 82 -13.23 0.98 8.70
C ARG A 82 -13.57 1.77 9.95
N THR A 83 -13.90 1.06 11.02
CA THR A 83 -14.30 1.61 12.33
C THR A 83 -13.45 1.05 13.47
N GLY A 84 -12.46 0.19 13.15
CA GLY A 84 -11.52 -0.36 14.13
C GLY A 84 -10.51 0.68 14.62
N PRO A 85 -9.58 0.30 15.51
CA PRO A 85 -8.53 1.20 15.99
C PRO A 85 -7.62 1.70 14.85
N GLU A 86 -6.99 2.84 15.08
CA GLU A 86 -5.97 3.41 14.19
C GLU A 86 -4.63 2.69 14.40
N THR A 87 -3.96 2.36 13.31
CA THR A 87 -2.66 1.70 13.34
C THR A 87 -1.80 2.09 12.14
N VAL A 88 -0.48 1.99 12.28
CA VAL A 88 0.43 2.01 11.14
C VAL A 88 0.25 0.68 10.42
N MET A 89 -0.17 0.71 9.16
CA MET A 89 -0.49 -0.51 8.41
C MET A 89 0.78 -1.22 7.98
N VAL A 90 1.80 -0.45 7.61
CA VAL A 90 3.12 -0.96 7.25
C VAL A 90 4.19 -0.08 7.89
N PRO A 91 5.01 -0.61 8.83
CA PRO A 91 6.11 0.15 9.41
C PRO A 91 7.07 0.66 8.34
N LYS A 92 7.61 1.88 8.53
CA LYS A 92 8.53 2.51 7.57
C LYS A 92 9.77 1.65 7.29
N GLU A 93 10.24 0.90 8.27
CA GLU A 93 11.37 -0.02 8.14
C GLU A 93 11.02 -1.15 7.18
N SER A 94 9.83 -1.73 7.30
CA SER A 94 9.34 -2.77 6.39
C SER A 94 9.10 -2.22 4.98
N ALA A 95 8.42 -1.07 4.87
CA ALA A 95 8.11 -0.42 3.60
C ALA A 95 9.35 0.01 2.80
N THR A 96 10.50 0.18 3.45
CA THR A 96 11.73 0.67 2.82
C THR A 96 12.90 -0.30 2.90
N LYS A 97 12.69 -1.53 3.37
CA LYS A 97 13.78 -2.49 3.67
C LYS A 97 14.85 -1.89 4.61
N GLY A 98 14.46 -1.01 5.53
CA GLY A 98 15.34 -0.28 6.44
C GLY A 98 16.12 0.88 5.81
N LEU A 99 15.96 1.13 4.50
CA LEU A 99 16.66 2.21 3.80
C LEU A 99 16.25 3.60 4.28
N CYS A 100 15.10 3.75 4.94
CA CYS A 100 14.71 5.02 5.55
C CYS A 100 15.75 5.56 6.55
N ASN A 101 16.56 4.68 7.15
CA ASN A 101 17.59 5.06 8.12
C ASN A 101 19.00 5.12 7.49
N SER A 102 19.29 4.26 6.51
CA SER A 102 20.64 4.13 5.93
C SER A 102 20.83 4.89 4.61
N ASN A 103 19.78 5.12 3.84
CA ASN A 103 19.83 5.86 2.58
C ASN A 103 18.51 6.59 2.30
N PRO A 104 18.26 7.73 2.96
CA PRO A 104 17.02 8.49 2.82
C PRO A 104 16.84 9.09 1.42
N ALA A 105 17.90 9.21 0.60
CA ALA A 105 17.79 9.70 -0.77
C ALA A 105 16.99 8.76 -1.69
N LEU A 106 16.94 7.46 -1.34
CA LEU A 106 16.17 6.43 -2.03
C LEU A 106 14.76 6.25 -1.46
N THR A 107 14.36 7.05 -0.46
CA THR A 107 13.04 6.96 0.14
C THR A 107 12.21 8.21 -0.11
N ILE A 108 10.89 8.04 -0.11
CA ILE A 108 9.90 9.09 -0.29
C ILE A 108 8.95 9.01 0.90
N GLN A 109 8.99 10.02 1.75
CA GLN A 109 8.01 10.17 2.81
C GLN A 109 6.73 10.74 2.21
N ILE A 110 5.62 10.05 2.39
CA ILE A 110 4.31 10.52 1.92
C ILE A 110 3.47 10.91 3.13
N ASP A 111 3.08 12.18 3.21
CA ASP A 111 2.29 12.70 4.33
C ASP A 111 0.81 12.28 4.26
N GLU A 112 0.55 10.98 4.20
CA GLU A 112 -0.80 10.40 4.16
C GLU A 112 -0.83 9.03 4.84
N ASP A 113 -2.04 8.51 5.03
CA ASP A 113 -2.28 7.15 5.49
C ASP A 113 -2.17 6.12 4.34
N HIS A 114 -2.07 4.84 4.65
CA HIS A 114 -1.88 3.73 3.72
C HIS A 114 -2.93 3.67 2.60
N SER A 115 -4.12 4.20 2.85
CA SER A 115 -5.22 4.20 1.90
C SER A 115 -5.25 5.44 1.02
N ASN A 116 -4.60 6.52 1.43
CA ASN A 116 -4.61 7.82 0.77
C ASN A 116 -3.24 8.23 0.22
N MET A 117 -2.16 7.52 0.57
CA MET A 117 -0.81 7.77 0.08
C MET A 117 -0.64 7.58 -1.43
N VAL A 118 -1.58 6.90 -2.08
CA VAL A 118 -1.63 6.68 -3.54
C VAL A 118 -2.74 7.46 -4.25
N LYS A 119 -3.49 8.30 -3.53
CA LYS A 119 -4.59 9.09 -4.08
C LYS A 119 -4.16 10.54 -4.19
N PHE A 120 -4.17 11.06 -5.40
CA PHE A 120 -3.76 12.43 -5.69
C PHE A 120 -4.96 13.23 -6.20
N SER A 121 -5.07 14.47 -5.75
CA SER A 121 -5.99 15.46 -6.31
C SER A 121 -5.23 16.45 -7.18
N THR A 122 -5.94 17.19 -8.04
CA THR A 122 -5.34 18.27 -8.81
C THR A 122 -4.74 19.31 -7.86
N GLY A 123 -3.46 19.67 -8.08
CA GLY A 123 -2.73 20.62 -7.24
C GLY A 123 -2.10 20.02 -5.98
N ASP A 124 -2.10 18.69 -5.83
CA ASP A 124 -1.43 18.02 -4.72
C ASP A 124 0.09 18.19 -4.81
N HIS A 125 0.68 18.81 -3.78
CA HIS A 125 2.12 19.05 -3.66
C HIS A 125 3.00 17.79 -3.78
N ARG A 126 2.45 16.61 -3.51
CA ARG A 126 3.16 15.33 -3.63
C ARG A 126 3.42 14.95 -5.10
N ILE A 127 2.63 15.47 -6.03
CA ILE A 127 2.79 15.22 -7.47
C ILE A 127 4.16 15.72 -7.93
N ASP A 128 4.59 16.90 -7.49
CA ASP A 128 5.88 17.47 -7.89
C ASP A 128 7.05 16.63 -7.37
N ILE A 129 6.96 16.17 -6.12
CA ILE A 129 7.96 15.29 -5.51
C ILE A 129 8.09 13.97 -6.31
N LEU A 130 6.95 13.36 -6.66
CA LEU A 130 6.93 12.14 -7.46
C LEU A 130 7.43 12.38 -8.88
N ALA A 131 7.08 13.51 -9.50
CA ALA A 131 7.56 13.88 -10.83
C ALA A 131 9.09 14.03 -10.87
N ILE A 132 9.68 14.66 -9.85
CA ILE A 132 11.14 14.74 -9.69
C ILE A 132 11.74 13.34 -9.60
N LYS A 133 11.19 12.46 -8.75
CA LYS A 133 11.70 11.09 -8.58
C LYS A 133 11.55 10.24 -9.84
N LEU A 134 10.46 10.41 -10.59
CA LEU A 134 10.28 9.77 -11.90
C LEU A 134 11.30 10.29 -12.91
N SER A 135 11.55 11.60 -12.94
CA SER A 135 12.56 12.20 -13.82
C SER A 135 13.95 11.61 -13.56
N GLU A 136 14.27 11.38 -12.28
CA GLU A 136 15.49 10.70 -11.86
C GLU A 136 15.54 9.26 -12.39
N ILE A 137 14.44 8.50 -12.31
CA ILE A 137 14.37 7.13 -12.87
C ILE A 137 14.65 7.16 -14.38
N PHE A 138 14.09 8.12 -15.11
CA PHE A 138 14.27 8.25 -16.55
C PHE A 138 15.62 8.86 -16.95
N GLY A 139 16.47 9.26 -15.99
CA GLY A 139 17.74 9.92 -16.28
C GLY A 139 17.58 11.30 -16.91
N ILE A 140 16.43 11.95 -16.70
CA ILE A 140 16.18 13.31 -17.16
C ILE A 140 16.87 14.24 -16.16
N GLU A 141 18.02 14.79 -16.53
CA GLU A 141 18.69 15.80 -15.70
C GLU A 141 17.80 17.03 -15.58
N HIS A 142 17.31 17.30 -14.36
CA HIS A 142 16.85 18.63 -14.00
C HIS A 142 18.08 19.55 -14.03
N LYS A 143 18.28 20.25 -15.14
CA LYS A 143 19.05 21.50 -15.09
C LYS A 143 18.37 22.34 -14.03
N SER A 144 19.08 22.62 -12.93
CA SER A 144 18.64 23.57 -11.92
C SER A 144 18.20 24.83 -12.66
N LEU A 145 16.91 25.14 -12.60
CA LEU A 145 16.42 26.42 -13.05
C LEU A 145 17.09 27.47 -12.16
N PRO A 146 17.82 28.45 -12.70
CA PRO A 146 18.26 29.58 -11.92
C PRO A 146 17.02 30.27 -11.32
N ASP A 147 17.20 30.77 -10.11
CA ASP A 147 16.20 31.18 -9.12
C ASP A 147 15.34 32.41 -9.50
N GLU A 148 15.14 32.68 -10.79
CA GLU A 148 14.28 33.77 -11.25
C GLU A 148 13.25 33.28 -12.28
N LEU A 149 11.97 33.44 -11.88
CA LEU A 149 10.73 33.40 -12.67
C LEU A 149 10.01 32.04 -12.76
N SER A 150 9.14 31.78 -11.78
CA SER A 150 7.82 31.20 -12.07
C SER A 150 6.92 32.28 -12.74
N PRO A 151 5.88 31.97 -13.55
CA PRO A 151 5.18 30.68 -13.71
C PRO A 151 4.85 30.27 -15.19
N SER A 152 4.20 29.11 -15.32
CA SER A 152 3.45 28.56 -16.47
C SER A 152 4.13 27.43 -17.27
N PHE A 153 3.92 26.19 -16.81
CA PHE A 153 4.04 25.02 -17.68
C PHE A 153 2.76 24.87 -18.50
N THR A 154 2.80 25.28 -19.77
CA THR A 154 1.77 24.91 -20.76
C THR A 154 2.20 23.59 -21.40
N ILE A 155 1.49 22.50 -21.08
CA ILE A 155 1.62 21.24 -21.80
C ILE A 155 0.92 21.40 -23.16
N ARG A 156 1.71 21.48 -24.23
CA ARG A 156 1.19 21.31 -25.60
C ARG A 156 1.12 19.82 -25.91
N THR A 157 -0.08 19.28 -25.90
CA THR A 157 -0.39 18.02 -26.59
C THR A 157 -0.31 18.27 -28.10
N ARG A 158 0.51 17.48 -28.80
CA ARG A 158 0.37 17.33 -30.26
C ARG A 158 -0.48 16.10 -30.53
N LEU A 159 -1.50 16.31 -31.38
CA LEU A 159 -2.32 15.29 -32.03
C LEU A 159 -1.46 14.41 -32.95
#